data_AF-A0A7R9ZP64-F1
#
_entry.id   AF-A0A7R9ZP64-F1
#
_cell.length_a   1.000
_cell.length_b   1.000
_cell.length_c   1.000
_cell.angle_alpha   90.00
_cell.angle_beta   90.00
_cell.angle_gamma   90.00
#
_symmetry.space_group_name_H-M   'P 1'
#
loop_
_entity.id
_entity.type
_entity.pdbx_description
1 polymer ?
#
loop_
_entity_poly.entity_id
_entity_poly.type
_entity_poly.pdbx_seq_one_letter_code
_entity_poly.pdbx_strand_id
1 'polypeptide(L)'
;GVGVVGVAPKADIIVVRVFGDNGGFYAGSLIQAMQRCEQQGAHIISMSLGGESYSGAEAAECQSLFNKGILLVAATGNGADAYANPPRPGAVNYPAAHGGVFGVG
;
A
#
# COMPACT_ATOMS: atom_id res chain seq x y z
N GLY A 1 -0.22 5.72 -33.31
CA GLY A 1 -1.31 5.25 -32.45
C GLY A 1 -1.48 6.22 -31.31
N VAL A 2 -2.72 6.51 -30.93
CA VAL A 2 -3.03 7.28 -29.71
C VAL A 2 -2.84 6.32 -28.54
N GLY A 3 -2.10 6.71 -27.50
CA GLY A 3 -1.75 5.85 -26.37
C GLY A 3 -2.95 5.49 -25.48
N VAL A 4 -2.73 5.35 -24.18
CA VAL A 4 -3.80 5.09 -23.19
C VAL A 4 -4.16 6.36 -22.42
N VAL A 5 -5.40 6.42 -21.92
CA VAL A 5 -5.87 7.49 -21.02
C VAL A 5 -6.04 6.90 -19.62
N GLY A 6 -5.40 7.52 -18.62
CA GLY A 6 -5.53 7.11 -17.23
C GLY A 6 -6.90 7.48 -16.63
N VAL A 7 -7.29 6.82 -15.54
CA VAL A 7 -8.58 7.05 -14.86
C VAL A 7 -8.70 8.49 -14.31
N ALA A 8 -7.59 9.04 -13.81
CA ALA A 8 -7.51 10.42 -13.32
C ALA A 8 -6.47 11.21 -14.13
N PRO A 9 -6.78 11.62 -15.38
CA PRO A 9 -5.79 12.18 -16.31
C PRO A 9 -5.28 13.58 -15.90
N LYS A 10 -5.93 14.22 -14.93
CA LYS A 10 -5.54 15.53 -14.38
C LYS A 10 -4.83 15.44 -13.03
N ALA A 11 -4.58 14.23 -12.52
CA ALA A 11 -3.90 14.06 -11.25
C ALA A 11 -2.39 14.27 -11.42
N ASP A 12 -1.78 14.93 -10.44
CA ASP A 12 -0.32 14.98 -10.31
C ASP A 12 0.18 13.68 -9.70
N ILE A 13 1.29 13.16 -10.24
CA ILE A 13 1.84 11.86 -9.85
C ILE A 13 3.12 12.03 -9.04
N ILE A 14 3.07 11.56 -7.80
CA ILE A 14 4.24 11.43 -6.93
C ILE A 14 4.75 9.99 -7.02
N VAL A 15 6.04 9.82 -7.30
CA VAL A 15 6.68 8.50 -7.40
C VAL A 15 7.63 8.30 -6.23
N VAL A 16 7.32 7.32 -5.39
CA VAL A 16 8.18 6.89 -4.28
C VAL A 16 8.45 5.39 -4.41
N ARG A 17 9.74 5.04 -4.45
CA ARG A 17 10.17 3.64 -4.57
C ARG A 17 10.22 2.98 -3.19
N VAL A 18 9.54 1.85 -3.06
CA VAL A 18 9.53 1.01 -1.84
C VAL A 18 10.32 -0.28 -2.02
N PHE A 19 10.25 -0.88 -3.20
CA PHE A 19 10.89 -2.16 -3.48
C PHE A 19 12.39 -2.02 -3.76
N GLY A 20 13.18 -2.92 -3.19
CA GLY A 20 14.57 -3.14 -3.58
C GLY A 20 14.68 -3.77 -4.98
N ASP A 21 15.90 -3.97 -5.47
CA ASP A 21 16.13 -4.57 -6.80
C ASP A 21 15.72 -6.05 -6.87
N ASN A 22 15.54 -6.70 -5.72
CA ASN A 22 15.04 -8.08 -5.61
C ASN A 22 13.50 -8.18 -5.58
N GLY A 23 12.77 -7.05 -5.71
CA GLY A 23 11.31 -7.03 -5.63
C GLY A 23 10.75 -7.23 -4.22
N GLY A 24 11.60 -7.23 -3.19
CA GLY A 24 11.20 -7.27 -1.78
C GLY A 24 11.09 -5.87 -1.18
N PHE A 25 10.36 -5.77 -0.07
CA PHE A 25 10.28 -4.56 0.74
C PHE A 25 10.25 -4.91 2.23
N TYR A 26 10.55 -3.93 3.07
CA TYR A 26 10.41 -4.02 4.52
C TYR A 26 9.34 -3.03 4.99
N ALA A 27 8.66 -3.34 6.09
CA ALA A 27 7.68 -2.43 6.70
C ALA A 27 8.29 -1.04 6.99
N GLY A 28 9.56 -0.99 7.42
CA GLY A 28 10.27 0.28 7.64
C GLY A 28 10.45 1.10 6.36
N SER A 29 10.73 0.46 5.22
CA SER A 29 10.83 1.14 3.92
C SER A 29 9.47 1.66 3.45
N LEU A 30 8.39 0.91 3.73
CA LEU A 30 7.02 1.33 3.42
C LEU A 30 6.61 2.55 4.27
N ILE A 31 6.88 2.54 5.57
CA ILE A 31 6.62 3.67 6.48
C ILE A 31 7.33 4.93 5.98
N GLN A 32 8.63 4.85 5.68
CA GLN A 32 9.40 5.99 5.16
C GLN A 32 8.85 6.51 3.82
N ALA A 33 8.38 5.61 2.96
CA ALA A 33 7.78 5.98 1.70
C ALA A 33 6.44 6.70 1.88
N MET A 34 5.57 6.21 2.77
CA MET A 34 4.31 6.87 3.09
C MET A 34 4.52 8.27 3.67
N GLN A 35 5.49 8.42 4.59
CA GLN A 35 5.89 9.72 5.14
C GLN A 35 6.41 10.67 4.07
N ARG A 36 7.16 10.15 3.08
CA ARG A 36 7.63 10.95 1.94
C ARG A 36 6.47 11.41 1.04
N CYS A 37 5.46 10.56 0.83
CA CYS A 37 4.25 10.94 0.11
C CYS A 37 3.51 12.06 0.86
N GLU A 38 3.33 11.92 2.18
CA GLU A 38 2.73 12.97 3.02
C GLU A 38 3.49 14.29 2.89
N GLN A 39 4.81 14.28 3.05
CA GLN A 39 5.66 15.47 2.96
C GLN A 39 5.59 16.16 1.60
N GLN A 40 5.29 15.40 0.53
CA GLN A 40 5.10 15.92 -0.81
C GLN A 40 3.65 16.37 -1.10
N GLY A 41 2.76 16.32 -0.10
CA GLY A 41 1.38 16.76 -0.23
C GLY A 41 0.47 15.75 -0.93
N ALA A 42 0.76 14.45 -0.83
CA ALA A 42 -0.10 13.42 -1.41
C ALA A 42 -1.47 13.38 -0.72
N HIS A 43 -2.54 13.48 -1.52
CA HIS A 43 -3.92 13.28 -1.06
C HIS A 43 -4.33 11.80 -1.06
N ILE A 44 -3.73 11.02 -1.95
CA ILE A 44 -3.99 9.58 -2.13
C ILE A 44 -2.64 8.87 -2.26
N ILE A 45 -2.47 7.77 -1.52
CA ILE A 45 -1.31 6.89 -1.62
C ILE A 45 -1.80 5.54 -2.15
N SER A 46 -1.40 5.20 -3.37
CA SER A 46 -1.72 3.93 -4.03
C SER A 46 -0.56 2.94 -3.89
N MET A 47 -0.83 1.78 -3.30
CA MET A 47 0.16 0.78 -2.90
C MET A 47 -0.17 -0.56 -3.56
N SER A 48 0.40 -0.81 -4.73
CA SER A 48 0.31 -2.11 -5.41
C SER A 48 1.32 -3.10 -4.82
N LEU A 49 1.22 -3.33 -3.51
CA LEU A 49 2.11 -4.20 -2.73
C LEU A 49 1.31 -4.86 -1.60
N GLY A 50 1.86 -5.95 -1.06
CA GLY A 50 1.29 -6.64 0.07
C GLY A 50 2.28 -7.64 0.67
N GLY A 51 2.25 -7.80 1.98
CA GLY A 51 3.00 -8.81 2.73
C GLY A 51 2.13 -9.49 3.79
N GLU A 52 2.53 -10.70 4.20
CA GLU A 52 1.73 -11.53 5.12
C GLU A 52 1.92 -11.14 6.60
N SER A 53 2.99 -10.44 6.91
CA SER A 53 3.40 -10.14 8.29
C SER A 53 2.79 -8.84 8.79
N TYR A 54 2.08 -8.92 9.92
CA TYR A 54 1.62 -7.74 10.64
C TYR A 54 2.80 -6.94 11.21
N SER A 55 2.72 -5.61 11.08
CA SER A 55 3.63 -4.66 11.72
C SER A 55 2.83 -3.61 12.49
N GLY A 56 3.06 -3.52 13.80
CA GLY A 56 2.39 -2.51 14.64
C GLY A 56 2.79 -1.07 14.29
N ALA A 57 4.04 -0.88 13.85
CA ALA A 57 4.52 0.42 13.39
C ALA A 57 3.88 0.83 12.06
N GLU A 58 3.68 -0.13 11.15
CA GLU A 58 3.00 0.11 9.87
C GLU A 58 1.53 0.46 10.11
N ALA A 59 0.84 -0.29 10.97
CA ALA A 59 -0.53 -0.01 11.37
C ALA A 59 -0.70 1.40 11.96
N ALA A 60 0.22 1.81 12.84
CA ALA A 60 0.19 3.14 13.46
C ALA A 60 0.39 4.26 12.43
N GLU A 61 1.30 4.06 11.47
CA GLU A 61 1.53 5.03 10.40
C GLU A 61 0.32 5.12 9.46
N CYS A 62 -0.27 3.98 9.06
CA CYS A 62 -1.48 3.98 8.25
C CYS A 62 -2.63 4.75 8.94
N GLN A 63 -2.84 4.51 10.24
CA GLN A 63 -3.86 5.22 11.01
C GLN A 63 -3.55 6.73 11.13
N SER A 64 -2.28 7.09 11.32
CA SER A 64 -1.84 8.49 11.38
C SER A 64 -2.17 9.23 10.09
N LEU A 65 -1.85 8.66 8.93
CA LEU A 65 -2.10 9.27 7.62
C LEU A 65 -3.60 9.34 7.31
N PHE A 66 -4.34 8.28 7.65
CA PHE A 66 -5.79 8.29 7.52
C PHE A 66 -6.42 9.42 8.36
N ASN A 67 -5.98 9.61 9.60
CA ASN A 67 -6.45 10.69 10.47
C ASN A 67 -6.09 12.09 9.94
N LYS A 68 -5.01 12.20 9.13
CA LYS A 68 -4.64 13.44 8.42
C LYS A 68 -5.45 13.66 7.13
N GLY A 69 -6.38 12.77 6.80
CA GLY A 69 -7.24 12.87 5.62
C GLY A 69 -6.61 12.33 4.33
N ILE A 70 -5.52 11.57 4.42
CA ILE A 70 -4.89 10.94 3.27
C ILE A 70 -5.56 9.59 3.02
N LEU A 71 -6.03 9.36 1.80
CA LEU A 71 -6.61 8.07 1.41
C LEU A 71 -5.50 7.08 1.09
N LEU A 72 -5.47 5.98 1.83
CA LEU A 72 -4.57 4.85 1.57
C LEU A 72 -5.31 3.78 0.78
N VAL A 73 -4.76 3.36 -0.35
CA VAL A 73 -5.32 2.29 -1.20
C VAL A 73 -4.26 1.20 -1.37
N ALA A 74 -4.59 -0.05 -1.07
CA ALA A 74 -3.66 -1.16 -1.17
C ALA A 74 -4.29 -2.42 -1.79
N ALA A 75 -3.47 -3.24 -2.45
CA ALA A 75 -3.93 -4.51 -2.99
C ALA A 75 -4.16 -5.54 -1.87
N THR A 76 -5.26 -6.28 -1.92
CA THR A 76 -5.57 -7.33 -0.92
C THR A 76 -4.67 -8.55 -1.05
N GLY A 77 -3.97 -8.71 -2.17
CA GLY A 77 -3.07 -9.81 -2.47
C GLY A 77 -3.52 -10.62 -3.67
N ASN A 78 -2.56 -11.25 -4.37
CA ASN A 78 -2.81 -12.08 -5.56
C ASN A 78 -2.78 -13.58 -5.26
N GLY A 79 -2.55 -13.97 -4.01
CA GLY A 79 -2.56 -15.36 -3.57
C GLY A 79 -3.82 -15.63 -2.77
N ALA A 80 -4.46 -16.79 -3.01
CA ALA A 80 -5.00 -17.51 -1.88
C ALA A 80 -3.79 -17.84 -1.00
N ASP A 81 -3.85 -17.64 0.30
CA ASP A 81 -2.81 -17.95 1.30
C ASP A 81 -2.32 -19.42 1.28
N ALA A 82 -1.79 -19.89 0.16
CA ALA A 82 -1.28 -21.22 -0.06
C ALA A 82 0.05 -21.44 0.67
N TYR A 83 0.69 -20.34 1.11
CA TYR A 83 1.94 -20.35 1.86
C TYR A 83 1.75 -20.09 3.37
N ALA A 84 0.56 -19.67 3.81
CA ALA A 84 0.25 -19.61 5.23
C ALA A 84 0.05 -21.04 5.79
N ASN A 85 0.53 -21.29 7.00
CA ASN A 85 0.28 -22.53 7.72
C ASN A 85 -0.39 -22.24 9.08
N PRO A 86 -1.70 -22.54 9.26
CA PRO A 86 -2.60 -23.16 8.27
C PRO A 86 -2.96 -22.18 7.13
N PRO A 87 -3.35 -22.69 5.95
CA PRO A 87 -3.83 -21.86 4.85
C PRO A 87 -5.00 -20.99 5.30
N ARG A 88 -5.02 -19.72 4.91
CA ARG A 88 -6.11 -18.79 5.23
C ARG A 88 -6.77 -18.28 3.94
N PRO A 89 -7.65 -19.07 3.31
CA PRO A 89 -8.35 -18.64 2.10
C PRO A 89 -9.03 -17.29 2.33
N GLY A 90 -8.68 -16.29 1.53
CA GLY A 90 -9.23 -14.94 1.62
C GLY A 90 -8.57 -14.03 2.66
N ALA A 91 -7.36 -14.34 3.14
CA ALA A 91 -6.65 -13.35 3.94
C ALA A 91 -6.24 -12.16 3.08
N VAL A 92 -6.27 -11.01 3.72
CA VAL A 92 -5.87 -9.74 3.13
C VAL A 92 -4.45 -9.45 3.58
N ASN A 93 -3.58 -9.15 2.62
CA ASN A 93 -2.20 -8.77 2.92
C ASN A 93 -2.12 -7.39 3.60
N TYR A 94 -1.03 -7.15 4.33
CA TYR A 94 -0.69 -5.83 4.86
C TYR A 94 0.06 -5.01 3.79
N PRO A 95 -0.27 -3.72 3.61
CA PRO A 95 -1.07 -2.86 4.49
C PRO A 95 -2.60 -2.92 4.28
N ALA A 96 -3.13 -3.62 3.27
CA ALA A 96 -4.57 -3.61 2.96
C ALA A 96 -5.45 -4.11 4.13
N ALA A 97 -4.92 -4.95 5.01
CA ALA A 97 -5.61 -5.44 6.20
C ALA A 97 -5.54 -4.48 7.41
N HIS A 98 -4.83 -3.34 7.32
CA HIS A 98 -4.81 -2.33 8.38
C HIS A 98 -6.07 -1.46 8.36
N GLY A 99 -6.49 -1.01 9.54
CA GLY A 99 -7.52 0.03 9.66
C GLY A 99 -7.08 1.32 8.97
N GLY A 100 -8.02 2.00 8.31
CA GLY A 100 -7.74 3.23 7.55
C GLY A 100 -7.16 3.00 6.15
N VAL A 101 -7.06 1.74 5.70
CA VAL A 101 -6.61 1.39 4.34
C VAL A 101 -7.77 0.81 3.53
N PHE A 102 -7.95 1.29 2.30
CA PHE A 102 -8.92 0.77 1.36
C PHE A 102 -8.30 -0.39 0.55
N GLY A 103 -8.72 -1.61 0.86
CA GLY A 103 -8.30 -2.81 0.14
C GLY A 103 -8.99 -2.97 -1.22
N VAL A 104 -8.22 -3.31 -2.26
CA VAL A 104 -8.72 -3.63 -3.62
C VAL A 104 -8.27 -5.03 -4.01
N GLY A 105 -9.22 -5.85 -4.48
CA GLY A 105 -9.01 -7.21 -4.97
C GLY A 105 -9.73 -7.48 -6.28
#